data_AF-A0A7C5KDL0-F1
#
_entry.id   AF-A0A7C5KDL0-F1
#
_cell.length_a   1.000
_cell.length_b   1.000
_cell.length_c   1.000
_cell.angle_alpha   90.00
_cell.angle_beta   90.00
_cell.angle_gamma   90.00
#
_symmetry.space_group_name_H-M   'P 1'
#
loop_
_entity.id
_entity.type
_entity.pdbx_description
1 polymer ?
#
loop_
_entity_poly.entity_id
_entity_poly.type
_entity_poly.pdbx_seq_one_letter_code
_entity_poly.pdbx_strand_id
1 'polypeptide(L)'
;MTDREENALGRFKAALEGALGKFEGPYLIPGAWTGAPGGVVKADPAGWVLESLEKILGSREEPPSPEPGGTRKAAAYNLFVRLGAAWDHDGDGVTGAEPLEGGWRETGTLVKALGLLPYIRSLGCDTVHLLPVAAMGKCGRKGILGSPYSVRDPYRVEETLAEPALGLGPEACMEAFTAAAHRLGMRVVVEFVPRTAAPDSDWVAEHPEWFYWVDADLPDRPEGSEDPGLYGPPLFPPGTLEVI
;
A
#
# COMPACT_ATOMS: atom_id res chain seq x y z
N MET A 1 -8.18 9.94 20.22
CA MET A 1 -6.84 9.84 19.61
C MET A 1 -5.88 9.56 20.75
N THR A 2 -4.90 8.69 20.53
CA THR A 2 -3.90 8.28 21.52
C THR A 2 -2.63 9.15 21.43
N ASP A 3 -1.83 9.20 22.48
CA ASP A 3 -0.53 9.92 22.48
C ASP A 3 0.39 9.46 21.34
N ARG A 4 0.33 8.16 20.98
CA ARG A 4 1.08 7.59 19.86
C ARG A 4 0.64 8.18 18.52
N GLU A 5 -0.66 8.29 18.30
CA GLU A 5 -1.24 8.87 17.08
C GLU A 5 -0.92 10.36 16.96
N GLU A 6 -1.03 11.11 18.06
CA GLU A 6 -0.65 12.52 18.10
C GLU A 6 0.83 12.72 17.78
N ASN A 7 1.70 11.89 18.36
CA ASN A 7 3.13 11.91 18.07
C ASN A 7 3.44 11.55 16.60
N ALA A 8 2.75 10.55 16.04
CA ALA A 8 2.90 10.17 14.63
C ALA A 8 2.51 11.33 13.69
N LEU A 9 1.36 11.97 13.92
CA LEU A 9 0.93 13.13 13.13
C LEU A 9 1.86 14.33 13.31
N GLY A 10 2.38 14.58 14.51
CA GLY A 10 3.35 15.64 14.77
C GLY A 10 4.67 15.44 14.01
N ARG A 11 5.24 14.22 14.06
CA ARG A 11 6.45 13.86 13.28
C ARG A 11 6.21 13.99 11.78
N PHE A 12 5.06 13.53 11.30
CA PHE A 12 4.68 13.60 9.90
C PHE A 12 4.52 15.06 9.42
N LYS A 13 3.84 15.89 10.21
CA LYS A 13 3.68 17.33 9.93
C LYS A 13 5.04 18.03 9.85
N ALA A 14 5.93 17.78 10.79
CA ALA A 14 7.26 18.38 10.79
C ALA A 14 8.09 17.99 9.56
N ALA A 15 7.96 16.73 9.08
CA ALA A 15 8.61 16.30 7.84
C ALA A 15 8.07 17.03 6.61
N LEU A 16 6.74 17.22 6.52
CA LEU A 16 6.11 18.01 5.44
C LEU A 16 6.54 19.48 5.49
N GLU A 17 6.47 20.12 6.66
CA GLU A 17 6.92 21.51 6.86
C GLU A 17 8.40 21.67 6.48
N GLY A 18 9.22 20.67 6.81
CA GLY A 18 10.62 20.61 6.42
C GLY A 18 10.85 20.40 4.92
N ALA A 19 9.91 19.83 4.18
CA ALA A 19 9.99 19.60 2.73
C ALA A 19 9.33 20.70 1.89
N LEU A 20 8.54 21.58 2.51
CA LEU A 20 7.81 22.65 1.86
C LEU A 20 8.72 23.56 1.03
N GLY A 21 8.40 23.75 -0.24
CA GLY A 21 9.12 24.62 -1.16
C GLY A 21 10.49 24.10 -1.61
N LYS A 22 10.86 22.86 -1.26
CA LYS A 22 12.16 22.27 -1.66
C LYS A 22 12.12 21.52 -2.97
N PHE A 23 10.94 21.14 -3.46
CA PHE A 23 10.83 20.44 -4.74
C PHE A 23 10.98 21.43 -5.90
N GLU A 24 11.95 21.16 -6.76
CA GLU A 24 12.22 21.95 -7.97
C GLU A 24 11.60 21.24 -9.18
N GLY A 25 10.61 21.86 -9.80
CA GLY A 25 9.97 21.31 -11.00
C GLY A 25 8.46 21.54 -11.07
N PRO A 26 7.82 21.08 -12.14
CA PRO A 26 6.37 20.90 -12.14
C PRO A 26 6.01 19.76 -11.19
N TYR A 27 5.02 19.98 -10.31
CA TYR A 27 4.34 18.91 -9.59
C TYR A 27 2.84 19.09 -9.81
N LEU A 28 2.30 18.25 -10.68
CA LEU A 28 0.93 18.27 -11.13
C LEU A 28 0.11 17.27 -10.30
N ILE A 29 -1.10 17.66 -9.92
CA ILE A 29 -2.06 16.77 -9.26
C ILE A 29 -3.46 16.95 -9.86
N PRO A 30 -4.32 15.94 -9.80
CA PRO A 30 -5.72 16.09 -10.18
C PRO A 30 -6.42 17.15 -9.33
N GLY A 31 -7.17 18.05 -9.94
CA GLY A 31 -7.97 19.05 -9.23
C GLY A 31 -8.97 18.41 -8.25
N ALA A 32 -9.45 17.20 -8.56
CA ALA A 32 -10.31 16.42 -7.67
C ALA A 32 -9.66 16.12 -6.31
N TRP A 33 -8.33 16.05 -6.21
CA TRP A 33 -7.62 15.81 -4.95
C TRP A 33 -7.64 17.04 -4.03
N THR A 34 -7.79 18.24 -4.59
CA THR A 34 -7.84 19.50 -3.82
C THR A 34 -9.26 20.03 -3.62
N GLY A 35 -10.27 19.36 -4.20
CA GLY A 35 -11.67 19.82 -4.22
C GLY A 35 -11.99 20.79 -5.36
N ALA A 36 -11.05 21.04 -6.27
CA ALA A 36 -11.29 21.82 -7.48
C ALA A 36 -12.16 21.03 -8.49
N PRO A 37 -13.04 21.70 -9.26
CA PRO A 37 -13.89 21.05 -10.25
C PRO A 37 -13.07 20.58 -11.47
N GLY A 38 -12.48 19.39 -11.37
CA GLY A 38 -11.75 18.71 -12.44
C GLY A 38 -10.43 19.38 -12.85
N GLY A 39 -9.82 18.83 -13.89
CA GLY A 39 -8.55 19.34 -14.44
C GLY A 39 -7.31 18.95 -13.64
N VAL A 40 -6.20 19.61 -13.96
CA VAL A 40 -4.89 19.40 -13.34
C VAL A 40 -4.44 20.73 -12.73
N VAL A 41 -3.90 20.67 -11.52
CA VAL A 41 -3.39 21.84 -10.80
C VAL A 41 -1.91 21.64 -10.48
N LYS A 42 -1.14 22.73 -10.55
CA LYS A 42 0.23 22.74 -10.04
C LYS A 42 0.19 22.94 -8.53
N ALA A 43 0.96 22.14 -7.80
CA ALA A 43 1.05 22.19 -6.35
C ALA A 43 2.51 22.15 -5.88
N ASP A 44 2.75 22.55 -4.64
CA ASP A 44 3.91 22.07 -3.91
C ASP A 44 3.57 20.69 -3.32
N PRO A 45 4.39 19.65 -3.53
CA PRO A 45 4.06 18.28 -3.12
C PRO A 45 3.86 18.15 -1.60
N ALA A 46 4.66 18.85 -0.78
CA ALA A 46 4.47 18.85 0.66
C ALA A 46 3.27 19.73 1.06
N GLY A 47 3.11 20.88 0.39
CA GLY A 47 2.09 21.87 0.68
C GLY A 47 0.67 21.34 0.53
N TRP A 48 0.36 20.59 -0.53
CA TRP A 48 -1.01 20.07 -0.72
C TRP A 48 -1.35 18.95 0.29
N VAL A 49 -0.37 18.13 0.66
CA VAL A 49 -0.55 17.12 1.72
C VAL A 49 -0.70 17.80 3.07
N LEU A 50 0.07 18.87 3.33
CA LEU A 50 -0.04 19.67 4.56
C LEU A 50 -1.42 20.33 4.68
N GLU A 51 -1.93 20.92 3.60
CA GLU A 51 -3.29 21.49 3.57
C GLU A 51 -4.35 20.42 3.90
N SER A 52 -4.17 19.22 3.35
CA SER A 52 -5.06 18.08 3.63
C SER A 52 -4.95 17.64 5.10
N LEU A 53 -3.75 17.59 5.66
CA LEU A 53 -3.51 17.28 7.06
C LEU A 53 -4.12 18.34 7.99
N GLU A 54 -4.06 19.62 7.65
CA GLU A 54 -4.70 20.68 8.43
C GLU A 54 -6.22 20.55 8.46
N LYS A 55 -6.84 20.20 7.32
CA LYS A 55 -8.28 19.87 7.25
C LYS A 55 -8.62 18.69 8.17
N ILE A 56 -7.77 17.66 8.17
CA ILE A 56 -7.92 16.48 9.04
C ILE A 56 -7.82 16.88 10.52
N LEU A 57 -6.79 17.64 10.90
CA LEU A 57 -6.58 18.07 12.29
C LEU A 57 -7.72 18.98 12.80
N GLY A 58 -8.29 19.80 11.92
CA GLY A 58 -9.46 20.65 12.19
C GLY A 58 -10.80 19.90 12.28
N SER A 59 -10.85 18.63 11.91
CA SER A 59 -12.05 17.78 11.99
C SER A 59 -12.59 17.68 13.43
N ARG A 60 -13.91 17.65 13.55
CA ARG A 60 -14.65 17.39 14.80
C ARG A 60 -15.21 15.96 14.89
N GLU A 61 -14.86 15.12 13.93
CA GLU A 61 -15.27 13.72 13.91
C GLU A 61 -14.68 12.98 15.12
N GLU A 62 -15.44 12.01 15.63
CA GLU A 62 -14.95 11.10 16.65
C GLU A 62 -14.27 9.91 15.98
N PRO A 63 -13.15 9.41 16.54
CA PRO A 63 -12.54 8.17 16.06
C PRO A 63 -13.55 7.02 16.04
N PRO A 64 -13.43 6.09 15.08
CA PRO A 64 -14.37 4.99 14.99
C PRO A 64 -14.37 4.15 16.27
N SER A 65 -15.58 3.79 16.73
CA SER A 65 -15.73 2.88 17.88
C SER A 65 -15.10 1.51 17.57
N PRO A 66 -14.39 0.91 18.55
CA PRO A 66 -13.82 -0.43 18.42
C PRO A 66 -14.87 -1.55 18.54
N GLU A 67 -16.12 -1.23 18.88
CA GLU A 67 -17.17 -2.23 19.15
C GLU A 67 -17.57 -3.02 17.89
N PRO A 68 -17.75 -4.35 18.00
CA PRO A 68 -18.22 -5.19 16.90
C PRO A 68 -19.59 -4.73 16.36
N GLY A 69 -19.73 -4.66 15.03
CA GLY A 69 -21.02 -4.37 14.36
C GLY A 69 -21.12 -3.00 13.68
N GLY A 70 -20.19 -2.09 13.95
CA GLY A 70 -20.11 -0.79 13.25
C GLY A 70 -19.92 -0.91 11.73
N THR A 71 -19.49 -2.08 11.23
CA THR A 71 -19.22 -2.35 9.81
C THR A 71 -20.48 -2.59 8.96
N ARG A 72 -21.64 -2.92 9.56
CA ARG A 72 -22.87 -3.21 8.80
C ARG A 72 -23.43 -2.01 8.03
N LYS A 73 -23.05 -0.80 8.44
CA LYS A 73 -23.44 0.47 7.81
C LYS A 73 -22.25 1.21 7.19
N ALA A 74 -21.07 0.57 7.16
CA ALA A 74 -19.87 1.20 6.66
C ALA A 74 -19.95 1.40 5.14
N ALA A 75 -19.44 2.54 4.68
CA ALA A 75 -19.19 2.82 3.28
C ALA A 75 -17.68 2.72 3.08
N ALA A 76 -17.23 1.65 2.43
CA ALA A 76 -15.82 1.35 2.26
C ALA A 76 -15.28 1.84 0.91
N TYR A 77 -14.14 2.54 0.96
CA TYR A 77 -13.33 2.85 -0.21
C TYR A 77 -12.18 1.85 -0.30
N ASN A 78 -12.13 1.06 -1.37
CA ASN A 78 -11.04 0.13 -1.60
C ASN A 78 -9.88 0.88 -2.27
N LEU A 79 -8.72 0.92 -1.61
CA LEU A 79 -7.55 1.67 -2.05
C LEU A 79 -6.37 0.74 -2.25
N PHE A 80 -6.00 0.53 -3.51
CA PHE A 80 -4.67 0.04 -3.85
C PHE A 80 -3.69 1.21 -3.87
N VAL A 81 -3.01 1.48 -2.74
CA VAL A 81 -2.18 2.70 -2.56
C VAL A 81 -1.28 2.98 -3.75
N ARG A 82 -0.52 1.99 -4.20
CA ARG A 82 0.42 2.09 -5.33
C ARG A 82 -0.20 2.62 -6.62
N LEU A 83 -1.49 2.34 -6.85
CA LEU A 83 -2.23 2.76 -8.04
C LEU A 83 -3.15 3.96 -7.78
N GLY A 84 -3.96 3.89 -6.73
CA GLY A 84 -5.01 4.88 -6.44
C GLY A 84 -4.48 6.27 -6.08
N ALA A 85 -3.22 6.36 -5.67
CA ALA A 85 -2.52 7.63 -5.42
C ALA A 85 -1.39 7.89 -6.42
N ALA A 86 -1.35 7.16 -7.55
CA ALA A 86 -0.36 7.39 -8.60
C ALA A 86 -0.80 8.53 -9.53
N TRP A 87 0.16 9.31 -10.02
CA TRP A 87 -0.08 10.37 -10.99
C TRP A 87 1.23 10.77 -11.68
N ASP A 88 1.12 11.18 -12.96
CA ASP A 88 2.19 11.82 -13.73
C ASP A 88 2.36 13.26 -13.23
N HIS A 89 3.32 13.45 -12.32
CA HIS A 89 3.52 14.69 -11.59
C HIS A 89 4.38 15.68 -12.39
N ASP A 90 5.30 15.21 -13.22
CA ASP A 90 6.14 16.09 -14.03
C ASP A 90 5.53 16.46 -15.40
N GLY A 91 4.50 15.73 -15.82
CA GLY A 91 3.72 15.96 -17.04
C GLY A 91 4.40 15.45 -18.31
N ASP A 92 5.32 14.48 -18.20
CA ASP A 92 6.03 13.92 -19.34
C ASP A 92 5.21 12.90 -20.16
N GLY A 93 4.03 12.52 -19.66
CA GLY A 93 3.12 11.57 -20.28
C GLY A 93 3.34 10.11 -19.85
N VAL A 94 4.22 9.85 -18.90
CA VAL A 94 4.54 8.54 -18.33
C VAL A 94 4.44 8.62 -16.81
N THR A 95 4.23 7.48 -16.14
CA THR A 95 4.32 7.39 -14.67
C THR A 95 5.49 6.48 -14.32
N GLY A 96 6.55 7.07 -13.79
CA GLY A 96 7.79 6.41 -13.41
C GLY A 96 7.69 5.56 -12.14
N ALA A 97 8.44 4.47 -12.09
CA ALA A 97 8.59 3.63 -10.88
C ALA A 97 9.60 4.22 -9.88
N GLU A 98 10.62 4.91 -10.40
CA GLU A 98 11.64 5.56 -9.59
C GLU A 98 11.17 6.93 -9.10
N PRO A 99 11.69 7.42 -7.96
CA PRO A 99 11.44 8.79 -7.52
C PRO A 99 11.96 9.80 -8.55
N LEU A 100 11.22 10.90 -8.70
CA LEU A 100 11.67 12.10 -9.39
C LEU A 100 12.90 12.69 -8.70
N GLU A 101 13.61 13.58 -9.39
CA GLU A 101 14.61 14.44 -8.77
C GLU A 101 13.96 15.23 -7.63
N GLY A 102 14.59 15.24 -6.44
CA GLY A 102 13.96 15.76 -5.22
C GLY A 102 13.20 14.72 -4.39
N GLY A 103 13.14 13.46 -4.84
CA GLY A 103 12.78 12.30 -4.01
C GLY A 103 11.28 12.04 -3.87
N TRP A 104 10.43 12.66 -4.67
CA TRP A 104 8.99 12.41 -4.70
C TRP A 104 8.64 11.35 -5.74
N ARG A 105 7.70 10.45 -5.44
CA ARG A 105 7.31 9.37 -6.33
C ARG A 105 6.06 9.70 -7.14
N GLU A 106 6.03 9.19 -8.36
CA GLU A 106 4.83 9.20 -9.21
C GLU A 106 3.91 8.02 -8.93
N THR A 107 4.46 6.86 -8.59
CA THR A 107 3.70 5.77 -7.96
C THR A 107 3.01 6.22 -6.68
N GLY A 108 1.88 5.61 -6.34
CA GLY A 108 1.15 5.99 -5.13
C GLY A 108 1.86 5.59 -3.84
N THR A 109 1.83 6.49 -2.86
CA THR A 109 2.48 6.35 -1.54
C THR A 109 1.49 6.57 -0.41
N LEU A 110 1.84 6.15 0.80
CA LEU A 110 1.04 6.39 2.01
C LEU A 110 0.92 7.90 2.33
N VAL A 111 1.92 8.69 1.94
CA VAL A 111 1.91 10.16 2.05
C VAL A 111 0.81 10.75 1.17
N LYS A 112 0.79 10.38 -0.11
CA LYS A 112 -0.27 10.84 -1.04
C LYS A 112 -1.64 10.29 -0.66
N ALA A 113 -1.71 9.02 -0.24
CA ALA A 113 -2.95 8.42 0.26
C ALA A 113 -3.52 9.16 1.48
N LEU A 114 -2.67 9.65 2.40
CA LEU A 114 -3.09 10.50 3.52
C LEU A 114 -3.70 11.81 2.99
N GLY A 115 -3.06 12.45 2.00
CA GLY A 115 -3.58 13.63 1.33
C GLY A 115 -4.96 13.40 0.67
N LEU A 116 -5.26 12.17 0.26
CA LEU A 116 -6.56 11.81 -0.33
C LEU A 116 -7.69 11.57 0.69
N LEU A 117 -7.39 11.45 1.99
CA LEU A 117 -8.41 11.11 2.99
C LEU A 117 -9.60 12.10 3.02
N PRO A 118 -9.40 13.45 2.93
CA PRO A 118 -10.51 14.39 2.85
C PRO A 118 -11.39 14.16 1.61
N TYR A 119 -10.78 13.84 0.46
CA TYR A 119 -11.51 13.50 -0.76
C TYR A 119 -12.35 12.23 -0.55
N ILE A 120 -11.74 11.14 -0.06
CA ILE A 120 -12.44 9.88 0.21
C ILE A 120 -13.59 10.08 1.19
N ARG A 121 -13.38 10.88 2.24
CA ARG A 121 -14.43 11.24 3.21
C ARG A 121 -15.58 12.00 2.55
N SER A 122 -15.29 12.90 1.61
CA SER A 122 -16.32 13.67 0.89
C SER A 122 -17.20 12.82 -0.02
N LEU A 123 -16.73 11.63 -0.43
CA LEU A 123 -17.54 10.62 -1.13
C LEU A 123 -18.54 9.90 -0.18
N GLY A 124 -18.53 10.21 1.11
CA GLY A 124 -19.37 9.57 2.13
C GLY A 124 -18.77 8.29 2.69
N CYS A 125 -17.52 7.96 2.35
CA CYS A 125 -16.85 6.79 2.89
C CYS A 125 -16.38 7.04 4.33
N ASP A 126 -16.53 6.02 5.18
CA ASP A 126 -16.11 6.02 6.59
C ASP A 126 -15.09 4.90 6.88
N THR A 127 -14.67 4.18 5.84
CA THR A 127 -13.73 3.06 5.95
C THR A 127 -12.83 3.06 4.72
N VAL A 128 -11.51 2.97 4.93
CA VAL A 128 -10.55 2.70 3.86
C VAL A 128 -10.09 1.25 3.98
N HIS A 129 -10.30 0.47 2.93
CA HIS A 129 -9.77 -0.88 2.81
C HIS A 129 -8.53 -0.85 1.92
N LEU A 130 -7.35 -1.01 2.54
CA LEU A 130 -6.07 -1.06 1.87
C LEU A 130 -5.83 -2.44 1.29
N LEU A 131 -5.56 -2.51 -0.02
CA LEU A 131 -4.92 -3.69 -0.62
C LEU A 131 -3.50 -3.86 -0.05
N PRO A 132 -2.85 -5.04 -0.22
CA PRO A 132 -1.63 -5.38 0.52
C PRO A 132 -0.55 -4.29 0.44
N VAL A 133 -0.12 -3.87 1.65
CA VAL A 133 0.94 -2.88 1.87
C VAL A 133 2.22 -3.51 2.42
N ALA A 134 2.23 -4.83 2.60
CA ALA A 134 3.37 -5.57 3.13
C ALA A 134 4.53 -5.60 2.13
N ALA A 135 5.75 -5.77 2.63
CA ALA A 135 6.95 -5.82 1.79
C ALA A 135 6.86 -6.93 0.73
N MET A 136 7.18 -6.59 -0.51
CA MET A 136 7.00 -7.44 -1.68
C MET A 136 8.29 -8.15 -2.12
N GLY A 137 8.17 -9.43 -2.45
CA GLY A 137 9.22 -10.24 -3.07
C GLY A 137 9.57 -9.78 -4.47
N LYS A 138 10.77 -10.14 -4.93
CA LYS A 138 11.38 -9.78 -6.22
C LYS A 138 11.49 -10.98 -7.17
N CYS A 139 11.52 -12.19 -6.64
CA CYS A 139 11.64 -13.40 -7.46
C CYS A 139 10.39 -13.62 -8.33
N GLY A 140 10.59 -13.94 -9.61
CA GLY A 140 9.50 -14.23 -10.55
C GLY A 140 8.57 -13.06 -10.86
N ARG A 141 8.98 -11.80 -10.60
CA ARG A 141 8.16 -10.61 -10.90
C ARG A 141 7.79 -10.56 -12.39
N LYS A 142 6.50 -10.34 -12.64
CA LYS A 142 6.00 -9.95 -13.97
C LYS A 142 5.90 -8.43 -14.04
N GLY A 143 6.36 -7.86 -15.14
CA GLY A 143 6.45 -6.41 -15.32
C GLY A 143 7.47 -5.75 -14.40
N ILE A 144 7.39 -4.42 -14.28
CA ILE A 144 8.41 -3.62 -13.56
C ILE A 144 8.18 -3.54 -12.04
N LEU A 145 6.92 -3.64 -11.56
CA LEU A 145 6.59 -3.45 -10.13
C LEU A 145 6.24 -4.73 -9.38
N GLY A 146 5.97 -5.85 -10.08
CA GLY A 146 5.56 -7.10 -9.45
C GLY A 146 4.17 -7.07 -8.79
N SER A 147 3.78 -8.20 -8.20
CA SER A 147 2.48 -8.36 -7.52
C SER A 147 2.56 -7.94 -6.05
N PRO A 148 1.60 -7.14 -5.53
CA PRO A 148 1.54 -6.81 -4.10
C PRO A 148 1.19 -8.02 -3.22
N TYR A 149 0.69 -9.10 -3.81
CA TYR A 149 0.39 -10.34 -3.10
C TYR A 149 1.59 -11.29 -2.97
N SER A 150 2.72 -10.96 -3.59
CA SER A 150 3.96 -11.72 -3.42
C SER A 150 4.68 -11.24 -2.16
N VAL A 151 4.18 -11.59 -0.98
CA VAL A 151 4.66 -11.06 0.31
C VAL A 151 6.03 -11.65 0.67
N ARG A 152 7.06 -10.79 0.77
CA ARG A 152 8.40 -11.16 1.25
C ARG A 152 8.44 -11.23 2.78
N ASP A 153 7.94 -10.18 3.42
CA ASP A 153 7.86 -10.04 4.88
C ASP A 153 6.51 -9.41 5.27
N PRO A 154 5.62 -10.15 5.94
CA PRO A 154 4.30 -9.64 6.34
C PRO A 154 4.35 -8.63 7.51
N TYR A 155 5.48 -8.48 8.18
CA TYR A 155 5.66 -7.57 9.32
C TYR A 155 6.25 -6.22 8.93
N ARG A 156 6.63 -6.05 7.66
CA ARG A 156 7.22 -4.82 7.12
C ARG A 156 6.26 -4.17 6.15
N VAL A 157 6.23 -2.85 6.14
CA VAL A 157 5.53 -2.09 5.11
C VAL A 157 6.45 -1.95 3.91
N GLU A 158 5.89 -2.06 2.71
CA GLU A 158 6.62 -1.94 1.45
C GLU A 158 7.33 -0.59 1.33
N GLU A 159 8.64 -0.63 1.10
CA GLU A 159 9.53 0.54 1.04
C GLU A 159 9.09 1.57 -0.01
N THR A 160 8.57 1.07 -1.14
CA THR A 160 8.10 1.94 -2.24
C THR A 160 6.84 2.75 -1.89
N LEU A 161 6.17 2.46 -0.77
CA LEU A 161 5.02 3.23 -0.29
C LEU A 161 5.40 4.47 0.55
N ALA A 162 6.69 4.70 0.81
CA ALA A 162 7.20 5.93 1.41
C ALA A 162 7.65 6.94 0.36
N GLU A 163 7.71 8.22 0.75
CA GLU A 163 8.32 9.29 -0.05
C GLU A 163 9.74 9.57 0.45
N PRO A 164 10.79 9.25 -0.33
CA PRO A 164 12.17 9.57 0.03
C PRO A 164 12.38 11.05 0.40
N ALA A 165 11.65 11.96 -0.24
CA ALA A 165 11.69 13.41 0.02
C ALA A 165 11.42 13.79 1.49
N LEU A 166 10.68 12.96 2.24
CA LEU A 166 10.34 13.25 3.63
C LEU A 166 11.31 12.63 4.65
N GLY A 167 12.19 11.72 4.22
CA GLY A 167 13.08 10.99 5.13
C GLY A 167 12.36 10.12 6.16
N LEU A 168 11.07 9.84 5.95
CA LEU A 168 10.26 8.96 6.80
C LEU A 168 10.24 7.53 6.23
N GLY A 169 10.46 6.54 7.10
CA GLY A 169 10.29 5.14 6.74
C GLY A 169 8.82 4.77 6.48
N PRO A 170 8.55 3.68 5.74
CA PRO A 170 7.20 3.28 5.36
C PRO A 170 6.30 2.96 6.57
N GLU A 171 6.85 2.43 7.66
CA GLU A 171 6.10 2.21 8.90
C GLU A 171 5.63 3.53 9.53
N ALA A 172 6.48 4.57 9.56
CA ALA A 172 6.10 5.88 10.07
C ALA A 172 5.01 6.54 9.21
N CYS A 173 5.08 6.35 7.89
CA CYS A 173 4.02 6.79 6.98
C CYS A 173 2.71 6.04 7.22
N MET A 174 2.76 4.73 7.50
CA MET A 174 1.58 3.92 7.81
C MET A 174 0.94 4.33 9.15
N GLU A 175 1.75 4.61 10.16
CA GLU A 175 1.28 5.17 11.45
C GLU A 175 0.56 6.50 11.24
N ALA A 176 1.16 7.42 10.48
CA ALA A 176 0.56 8.73 10.19
C ALA A 176 -0.73 8.61 9.38
N PHE A 177 -0.76 7.76 8.34
CA PHE A 177 -1.96 7.48 7.55
C PHE A 177 -3.11 6.97 8.44
N THR A 178 -2.82 6.00 9.30
CA THR A 178 -3.82 5.41 10.20
C THR A 178 -4.34 6.43 11.21
N ALA A 179 -3.45 7.19 11.83
CA ALA A 179 -3.82 8.26 12.77
C ALA A 179 -4.67 9.35 12.09
N ALA A 180 -4.33 9.73 10.86
CA ALA A 180 -5.06 10.72 10.08
C ALA A 180 -6.46 10.22 9.70
N ALA A 181 -6.59 8.95 9.29
CA ALA A 181 -7.88 8.33 9.01
C ALA A 181 -8.76 8.29 10.27
N HIS A 182 -8.21 7.85 11.41
CA HIS A 182 -8.94 7.85 12.68
C HIS A 182 -9.38 9.26 13.11
N ARG A 183 -8.55 10.28 12.87
CA ARG A 183 -8.90 11.68 13.15
C ARG A 183 -10.06 12.20 12.29
N LEU A 184 -10.28 11.61 11.11
CA LEU A 184 -11.45 11.84 10.26
C LEU A 184 -12.65 10.93 10.59
N GLY A 185 -12.59 10.16 11.67
CA GLY A 185 -13.63 9.18 12.00
C GLY A 185 -13.69 8.00 11.02
N MET A 186 -12.63 7.79 10.22
CA MET A 186 -12.54 6.70 9.27
C MET A 186 -11.86 5.48 9.89
N ARG A 187 -12.31 4.28 9.53
CA ARG A 187 -11.63 3.00 9.86
C ARG A 187 -10.58 2.66 8.82
N VAL A 188 -9.52 1.99 9.22
CA VAL A 188 -8.54 1.39 8.30
C VAL A 188 -8.63 -0.13 8.40
N VAL A 189 -8.86 -0.78 7.26
CA VAL A 189 -8.85 -2.24 7.12
C VAL A 189 -7.65 -2.61 6.25
N VAL A 190 -6.85 -3.58 6.71
CA VAL A 190 -5.67 -4.08 5.99
C VAL A 190 -5.88 -5.55 5.62
N GLU A 191 -5.26 -5.97 4.52
CA GLU A 191 -5.33 -7.33 4.00
C GLU A 191 -4.07 -8.15 4.36
N PHE A 192 -4.27 -9.42 4.72
CA PHE A 192 -3.21 -10.39 4.96
C PHE A 192 -3.50 -11.68 4.20
N VAL A 193 -2.45 -12.34 3.70
CA VAL A 193 -2.55 -13.63 3.00
C VAL A 193 -1.74 -14.70 3.74
N PRO A 194 -2.33 -15.40 4.74
CA PRO A 194 -1.57 -16.33 5.57
C PRO A 194 -1.08 -17.59 4.84
N ARG A 195 -1.72 -17.95 3.72
CA ARG A 195 -1.47 -19.24 3.05
C ARG A 195 -0.19 -19.25 2.20
N THR A 196 0.26 -18.09 1.71
CA THR A 196 1.30 -17.98 0.68
C THR A 196 2.40 -17.01 1.12
N ALA A 197 3.61 -17.24 0.62
CA ALA A 197 4.75 -16.33 0.76
C ALA A 197 5.46 -16.21 -0.60
N ALA A 198 6.23 -15.13 -0.79
CA ALA A 198 7.07 -14.96 -1.97
C ALA A 198 8.15 -16.06 -2.04
N PRO A 199 8.59 -16.47 -3.24
CA PRO A 199 9.68 -17.44 -3.38
C PRO A 199 11.01 -16.97 -2.76
N ASP A 200 11.19 -15.66 -2.64
CA ASP A 200 12.31 -15.00 -1.96
C ASP A 200 11.89 -14.35 -0.63
N SER A 201 10.89 -14.93 0.06
CA SER A 201 10.51 -14.50 1.41
C SER A 201 11.68 -14.63 2.39
N ASP A 202 11.76 -13.70 3.35
CA ASP A 202 12.82 -13.71 4.38
C ASP A 202 12.75 -15.00 5.22
N TRP A 203 11.56 -15.59 5.37
CA TRP A 203 11.36 -16.88 6.03
C TRP A 203 11.97 -18.07 5.30
N VAL A 204 12.32 -17.97 4.01
CA VAL A 204 12.98 -19.08 3.30
C VAL A 204 14.33 -19.40 3.93
N ALA A 205 15.05 -18.37 4.36
CA ALA A 205 16.34 -18.53 5.02
C ALA A 205 16.20 -18.86 6.51
N GLU A 206 15.21 -18.28 7.19
CA GLU A 206 15.00 -18.46 8.64
C GLU A 206 14.31 -19.79 8.99
N HIS A 207 13.37 -20.22 8.16
CA HIS A 207 12.49 -21.38 8.34
C HIS A 207 12.32 -22.16 7.03
N PRO A 208 13.39 -22.73 6.46
CA PRO A 208 13.33 -23.47 5.19
C PRO A 208 12.34 -24.64 5.23
N GLU A 209 12.07 -25.20 6.41
CA GLU A 209 11.09 -26.27 6.62
C GLU A 209 9.63 -25.86 6.44
N TRP A 210 9.33 -24.56 6.38
CA TRP A 210 7.98 -24.05 6.09
C TRP A 210 7.65 -24.04 4.58
N PHE A 211 8.65 -24.26 3.73
CA PHE A 211 8.52 -24.18 2.27
C PHE A 211 8.56 -25.57 1.62
N TYR A 212 7.89 -25.67 0.47
CA TYR A 212 8.04 -26.81 -0.41
C TYR A 212 9.26 -26.61 -1.30
N TRP A 213 10.08 -27.64 -1.41
CA TRP A 213 11.28 -27.66 -2.23
C TRP A 213 11.08 -28.63 -3.39
N VAL A 214 11.60 -28.24 -4.55
CA VAL A 214 11.61 -29.07 -5.75
C VAL A 214 13.04 -29.14 -6.27
N ASP A 215 13.43 -30.32 -6.77
CA ASP A 215 14.72 -30.47 -7.45
C ASP A 215 14.67 -29.72 -8.78
N ALA A 216 15.62 -28.81 -8.98
CA ALA A 216 15.67 -27.95 -10.16
C ALA A 216 16.04 -28.74 -11.43
N ASP A 217 16.68 -29.90 -11.29
CA ASP A 217 17.05 -30.78 -12.39
C ASP A 217 15.92 -31.77 -12.76
N LEU A 218 14.79 -31.73 -12.03
CA LEU A 218 13.64 -32.58 -12.30
C LEU A 218 12.91 -32.13 -13.58
N PRO A 219 12.75 -32.99 -14.59
CA PRO A 219 12.06 -32.60 -15.81
C PRO A 219 10.56 -32.39 -15.55
N ASP A 220 9.95 -31.46 -16.27
CA ASP A 220 8.49 -31.32 -16.33
C ASP A 220 7.84 -32.63 -16.79
N ARG A 221 6.78 -33.05 -16.10
CA ARG A 221 6.00 -34.23 -16.43
C ARG A 221 5.22 -33.99 -17.72
N PRO A 222 5.43 -34.79 -18.78
CA PRO A 222 4.68 -34.66 -20.03
C PRO A 222 3.17 -34.82 -19.82
N GLU A 223 2.38 -34.19 -20.69
CA GLU A 223 0.93 -34.36 -20.70
C GLU A 223 0.54 -35.84 -20.84
N GLY A 224 -0.32 -36.34 -19.96
CA GLY A 224 -0.74 -37.74 -19.91
C GLY A 224 0.20 -38.69 -19.17
N SER A 225 1.36 -38.23 -18.70
CA SER A 225 2.24 -39.05 -17.85
C SER A 225 1.75 -39.10 -16.40
N GLU A 226 1.77 -40.30 -15.81
CA GLU A 226 1.49 -40.57 -14.40
C GLU A 226 2.76 -40.88 -13.60
N ASP A 227 3.95 -40.50 -14.11
CA ASP A 227 5.21 -40.69 -13.41
C ASP A 227 5.32 -39.72 -12.22
N PRO A 228 5.33 -40.20 -10.95
CA PRO A 228 5.46 -39.33 -9.78
C PRO A 228 6.88 -38.81 -9.59
N GLY A 229 7.87 -39.32 -10.33
CA GLY A 229 9.27 -38.88 -10.30
C GLY A 229 9.56 -37.66 -11.18
N LEU A 230 8.54 -37.05 -11.81
CA LEU A 230 8.68 -35.87 -12.66
C LEU A 230 7.95 -34.67 -12.03
N TYR A 231 8.43 -33.46 -12.31
CA TYR A 231 7.81 -32.25 -11.78
C TYR A 231 6.45 -32.01 -12.44
N GLY A 232 5.39 -31.89 -11.64
CA GLY A 232 4.07 -31.60 -12.16
C GLY A 232 3.02 -31.52 -11.05
N PRO A 233 1.75 -31.26 -11.40
CA PRO A 233 0.65 -31.27 -10.44
C PRO A 233 0.60 -32.58 -9.63
N PRO A 234 0.07 -32.58 -8.40
CA PRO A 234 -0.15 -33.80 -7.64
C PRO A 234 -0.99 -34.79 -8.45
N LEU A 235 -0.59 -36.07 -8.44
CA LEU A 235 -1.38 -37.17 -9.01
C LEU A 235 -2.41 -37.62 -7.97
N PHE A 236 -3.65 -37.76 -8.40
CA PHE A 236 -4.76 -38.22 -7.55
C PHE A 236 -5.28 -39.56 -8.07
N PRO A 237 -4.79 -40.70 -7.53
CA PRO A 237 -5.30 -42.01 -7.91
C PRO A 237 -6.83 -42.11 -7.73
N PRO A 238 -7.52 -42.93 -8.53
CA PRO A 238 -8.92 -43.26 -8.30
C PRO A 238 -9.13 -43.74 -6.86
N GLY A 239 -10.08 -43.13 -6.14
CA GLY A 239 -10.35 -43.42 -4.72
C GLY A 239 -9.77 -42.41 -3.72
N THR A 240 -8.87 -41.50 -4.14
CA THR A 240 -8.27 -40.49 -3.23
C THR A 240 -9.31 -39.54 -2.61
N LEU A 241 -10.44 -39.32 -3.29
CA LEU A 241 -11.53 -38.48 -2.79
C LEU A 241 -12.56 -39.25 -1.96
N GLU A 242 -12.47 -40.58 -1.85
CA GLU A 242 -13.41 -41.39 -1.05
C GLU A 242 -13.15 -41.29 0.46
N VAL A 243 -12.05 -40.65 0.86
CA VAL A 243 -11.60 -40.44 2.24
C VAL A 243 -11.77 -39.00 2.73
N ILE A 244 -12.36 -38.11 1.92
CA ILE A 244 -12.70 -36.71 2.28
C ILE A 244 -14.22 -36.61 2.50
#